data_AF-A0A7X2PJB7-F1
#
_entry.id   AF-A0A7X2PJB7-F1
#
_cell.length_a   1.000
_cell.length_b   1.000
_cell.length_c   1.000
_cell.angle_alpha   90.00
_cell.angle_beta   90.00
_cell.angle_gamma   90.00
#
_symmetry.space_group_name_H-M   'P 1'
#
loop_
_entity.id
_entity.type
_entity.pdbx_description
1 polymer ?
#
loop_
_entity_poly.entity_id
_entity_poly.type
_entity_poly.pdbx_seq_one_letter_code
_entity_poly.pdbx_strand_id
1 'polypeptide(L)'
;MKYTMNMKNWMGKSIVTACSVAISFGATPQHTIDATQLVADLNSNSANVNVYDGDGTLTDHIDWTGSPRTAVSVCGTFITMLMKHTYGFTNAQYTAKTGSSSPNAAKYYDAIAASSGFTHLLGIDQMTQGDLIAIKYPAGQQSSGHMMLVNAVSTFQSRLLSNQSFLANNGEPLIAGYFDITVIDSSASYHGKSDTRYSKPGGIGSNGIFRIYVDSAYQITGYTWSNEKTSAYKKVAAGYLVGLGRLQTGTW
;
A
#
# COMPACT_ATOMS: atom_id res chain seq x y z
N MET A 1 -65.69 -10.35 -48.73
CA MET A 1 -64.63 -9.33 -48.84
C MET A 1 -63.28 -10.04 -48.83
N LYS A 2 -62.55 -10.02 -49.96
CA LYS A 2 -61.17 -10.50 -50.05
C LYS A 2 -60.25 -9.28 -49.94
N TYR A 3 -59.41 -9.21 -48.91
CA TYR A 3 -58.34 -8.22 -48.82
C TYR A 3 -57.02 -8.89 -49.16
N THR A 4 -56.47 -8.47 -50.30
CA THR A 4 -55.11 -8.71 -50.73
C THR A 4 -54.20 -7.76 -49.95
N MET A 5 -53.15 -8.25 -49.30
CA MET A 5 -52.04 -7.41 -48.83
C MET A 5 -50.75 -7.81 -49.53
N ASN A 6 -50.10 -6.77 -50.03
CA ASN A 6 -49.00 -6.73 -50.98
C ASN A 6 -47.70 -6.56 -50.20
N MET A 7 -46.74 -7.48 -50.33
CA MET A 7 -45.44 -7.38 -49.67
C MET A 7 -44.58 -6.35 -50.41
N LYS A 8 -44.31 -5.22 -49.76
CA LYS A 8 -43.23 -4.29 -50.15
C LYS A 8 -42.20 -4.20 -49.04
N ASN A 9 -41.00 -4.67 -49.37
CA ASN A 9 -39.68 -4.18 -48.97
C ASN A 9 -39.47 -3.72 -47.52
N TRP A 10 -38.82 -4.56 -46.73
CA TRP A 10 -38.09 -4.08 -45.54
C TRP A 10 -36.75 -4.81 -45.38
N MET A 11 -35.76 -4.40 -46.18
CA MET A 11 -34.35 -4.69 -45.91
C MET A 11 -33.74 -3.48 -45.20
N GLY A 12 -33.86 -3.44 -43.87
CA GLY A 12 -33.11 -2.52 -43.03
C GLY A 12 -31.71 -3.07 -42.76
N LYS A 13 -30.67 -2.45 -43.34
CA LYS A 13 -29.28 -2.66 -42.91
C LYS A 13 -29.06 -1.94 -41.58
N SER A 14 -29.11 -2.67 -40.48
CA SER A 14 -28.66 -2.16 -39.18
C SER A 14 -27.14 -2.21 -39.12
N ILE A 15 -26.50 -1.05 -39.25
CA ILE A 15 -25.09 -0.88 -38.91
C ILE A 15 -25.03 -0.78 -37.38
N VAL A 16 -24.55 -1.84 -36.74
CA VAL A 16 -24.21 -1.83 -35.31
C VAL A 16 -22.82 -1.22 -35.18
N THR A 17 -22.75 0.07 -34.86
CA THR A 17 -21.50 0.72 -34.48
C THR A 17 -21.12 0.25 -33.08
N ALA A 18 -20.16 -0.67 -32.98
CA ALA A 18 -19.55 -1.05 -31.72
C ALA A 18 -18.76 0.16 -31.18
N CYS A 19 -19.30 0.80 -30.14
CA CYS A 19 -18.60 1.84 -29.39
C CYS A 19 -17.61 1.14 -28.45
N SER A 20 -16.36 0.99 -28.88
CA SER A 20 -15.28 0.51 -28.02
C SER A 20 -14.95 1.58 -26.98
N VAL A 21 -15.41 1.39 -25.74
CA VAL A 21 -14.96 2.21 -24.62
C VAL A 21 -13.54 1.75 -24.28
N ALA A 22 -12.54 2.56 -24.64
CA ALA A 22 -11.19 2.36 -24.17
C ALA A 22 -11.18 2.66 -22.66
N ILE A 23 -11.05 1.60 -21.84
CA ILE A 23 -10.80 1.74 -20.41
C ILE A 23 -9.35 2.23 -20.28
N SER A 24 -9.18 3.52 -19.97
CA SER A 24 -7.89 4.05 -19.58
C SER A 24 -7.56 3.49 -18.21
N PHE A 25 -6.61 2.57 -18.13
CA PHE A 25 -5.96 2.27 -16.86
C PHE A 25 -5.27 3.56 -16.38
N GLY A 26 -5.47 3.92 -15.11
CA GLY A 26 -4.78 5.06 -14.53
C GLY A 26 -3.27 4.88 -14.64
N ALA A 27 -2.54 5.94 -14.99
CA ALA A 27 -1.07 5.88 -15.02
C ALA A 27 -0.52 5.54 -13.62
N THR A 28 0.49 4.68 -13.56
CA THR A 28 1.19 4.38 -12.30
C THR A 28 1.71 5.67 -11.66
N PRO A 29 1.42 5.94 -10.37
CA PRO A 29 1.90 7.15 -9.71
C PRO A 29 3.42 7.24 -9.69
N GLN A 30 3.96 8.44 -9.92
CA GLN A 30 5.42 8.65 -10.04
C GLN A 30 6.20 8.14 -8.83
N HIS A 31 5.70 8.35 -7.60
CA HIS A 31 6.40 7.89 -6.40
C HIS A 31 6.49 6.36 -6.31
N THR A 32 5.59 5.61 -6.98
CA THR A 32 5.71 4.16 -7.07
C THR A 32 6.80 3.75 -8.05
N ILE A 33 6.94 4.48 -9.17
CA ILE A 33 8.03 4.28 -10.13
C ILE A 33 9.37 4.54 -9.42
N ASP A 34 9.51 5.68 -8.75
CA ASP A 34 10.74 6.08 -8.07
C ASP A 34 11.09 5.09 -6.94
N ALA A 35 10.10 4.65 -6.15
CA ALA A 35 10.33 3.66 -5.09
C ALA A 35 10.79 2.30 -5.65
N THR A 36 10.17 1.85 -6.74
CA THR A 36 10.53 0.58 -7.38
C THR A 36 11.93 0.66 -7.99
N GLN A 37 12.25 1.76 -8.65
CA GLN A 37 13.59 2.00 -9.20
C GLN A 37 14.64 2.06 -8.08
N LEU A 38 14.34 2.75 -6.97
CA LEU A 38 15.24 2.81 -5.83
C LEU A 38 15.56 1.41 -5.28
N VAL A 39 14.55 0.55 -5.10
CA VAL A 39 14.78 -0.83 -4.63
C VAL A 39 15.61 -1.62 -5.62
N ALA A 40 15.30 -1.53 -6.92
CA ALA A 40 16.07 -2.21 -7.97
C ALA A 40 17.54 -1.76 -7.95
N ASP A 41 17.76 -0.45 -7.84
CA ASP A 41 19.10 0.11 -7.84
C ASP A 41 19.89 -0.27 -6.58
N LEU A 42 19.28 -0.20 -5.38
CA LEU A 42 19.92 -0.63 -4.13
C LEU A 42 20.36 -2.10 -4.20
N ASN A 43 19.59 -2.96 -4.88
CA ASN A 43 19.90 -4.38 -5.02
C ASN A 43 20.86 -4.70 -6.19
N SER A 44 21.12 -3.75 -7.09
CA SER A 44 21.93 -3.98 -8.30
C SER A 44 23.43 -4.18 -8.03
N ASN A 45 23.93 -3.74 -6.89
CA ASN A 45 25.35 -3.77 -6.54
C ASN A 45 25.53 -4.08 -5.06
N SER A 46 26.38 -5.07 -4.74
CA SER A 46 26.67 -5.47 -3.36
C SER A 46 27.40 -4.41 -2.53
N ALA A 47 28.03 -3.42 -3.18
CA ALA A 47 28.63 -2.26 -2.53
C ALA A 47 27.59 -1.22 -2.07
N ASN A 48 26.34 -1.32 -2.52
CA ASN A 48 25.29 -0.44 -2.04
C ASN A 48 24.92 -0.72 -0.59
N VAL A 49 24.57 0.33 0.12
CA VAL A 49 24.16 0.30 1.53
C VAL A 49 22.65 0.49 1.58
N ASN A 50 21.95 -0.47 2.18
CA ASN A 50 20.51 -0.41 2.41
C ASN A 50 20.25 -0.86 3.85
N VAL A 51 19.94 0.07 4.73
CA VAL A 51 19.93 -0.12 6.19
C VAL A 51 18.65 0.45 6.79
N TYR A 52 18.10 -0.31 7.74
CA TYR A 52 17.02 0.17 8.59
C TYR A 52 17.57 0.75 9.88
N ASP A 53 17.33 2.03 10.15
CA ASP A 53 17.82 2.74 11.34
C ASP A 53 16.87 2.61 12.53
N GLY A 54 16.67 1.38 12.99
CA GLY A 54 15.66 1.08 14.02
C GLY A 54 15.91 1.68 15.39
N ASP A 55 17.17 2.02 15.71
CA ASP A 55 17.58 2.60 16.99
C ASP A 55 17.82 4.11 16.92
N GLY A 56 17.73 4.71 15.73
CA GLY A 56 17.91 6.14 15.51
C GLY A 56 19.34 6.61 15.75
N THR A 57 20.33 5.72 15.69
CA THR A 57 21.74 6.04 15.90
C THR A 57 22.40 6.56 14.63
N LEU A 58 21.82 6.29 13.47
CA LEU A 58 22.30 6.78 12.19
C LEU A 58 21.57 8.07 11.79
N THR A 59 22.07 8.71 10.74
CA THR A 59 21.37 9.82 10.09
C THR A 59 20.63 9.28 8.88
N ASP A 60 19.30 9.33 8.94
CA ASP A 60 18.44 8.97 7.83
C ASP A 60 18.76 9.79 6.58
N HIS A 61 19.06 9.10 5.47
CA HIS A 61 19.33 9.69 4.17
C HIS A 61 19.13 8.67 3.05
N ILE A 62 18.79 9.16 1.85
CA ILE A 62 18.76 8.36 0.62
C ILE A 62 19.57 9.12 -0.44
N ASP A 63 20.59 8.45 -0.97
CA ASP A 63 21.33 8.93 -2.14
C ASP A 63 20.65 8.45 -3.43
N TRP A 64 19.91 9.37 -4.04
CA TRP A 64 19.14 9.14 -5.26
C TRP A 64 19.99 9.13 -6.53
N THR A 65 21.27 9.50 -6.48
CA THR A 65 22.11 9.63 -7.70
C THR A 65 23.50 9.00 -7.60
N GLY A 66 23.98 8.68 -6.40
CA GLY A 66 25.34 8.18 -6.17
C GLY A 66 25.57 6.74 -6.63
N SER A 67 26.85 6.37 -6.67
CA SER A 67 27.34 5.03 -6.96
C SER A 67 28.63 4.77 -6.17
N PRO A 68 28.64 3.92 -5.12
CA PRO A 68 27.51 3.11 -4.64
C PRO A 68 26.37 3.95 -4.06
N ARG A 69 25.15 3.41 -4.09
CA ARG A 69 23.96 4.01 -3.48
C ARG A 69 23.88 3.70 -2.00
N THR A 70 23.37 4.66 -1.23
CA THR A 70 23.12 4.49 0.20
C THR A 70 21.70 4.89 0.53
N ALA A 71 21.00 4.03 1.28
CA ALA A 71 19.74 4.32 1.92
C ALA A 71 19.82 3.90 3.40
N VAL A 72 19.65 4.87 4.29
CA VAL A 72 19.46 4.71 5.72
C VAL A 72 18.11 5.33 6.05
N SER A 73 17.17 4.53 6.54
CA SER A 73 15.82 5.01 6.80
C SER A 73 15.08 4.14 7.80
N VAL A 74 13.98 4.66 8.33
CA VAL A 74 12.87 3.87 8.89
C VAL A 74 11.63 4.04 8.02
N CYS A 75 10.55 3.31 8.32
CA CYS A 75 9.36 3.30 7.48
C CYS A 75 8.78 4.70 7.18
N GLY A 76 8.64 5.55 8.19
CA GLY A 76 8.13 6.92 8.02
C GLY A 76 9.09 7.85 7.27
N THR A 77 10.39 7.72 7.52
CA THR A 77 11.39 8.59 6.88
C THR A 77 11.66 8.20 5.44
N PHE A 78 11.58 6.90 5.11
CA PHE A 78 11.55 6.42 3.73
C PHE A 78 10.42 7.08 2.92
N ILE A 79 9.17 6.97 3.39
CA ILE A 79 8.02 7.58 2.69
C ILE A 79 8.20 9.10 2.58
N THR A 80 8.67 9.74 3.65
CA THR A 80 8.91 11.19 3.65
C THR A 80 9.96 11.58 2.61
N MET A 81 11.11 10.93 2.58
CA MET A 81 12.19 11.23 1.64
C MET A 81 11.80 10.91 0.19
N LEU A 82 11.05 9.82 -0.02
CA LEU A 82 10.51 9.46 -1.33
C LEU A 82 9.64 10.59 -1.89
N MET A 83 8.65 11.06 -1.14
CA MET A 83 7.74 12.11 -1.64
C MET A 83 8.44 13.46 -1.82
N LYS A 84 9.44 13.78 -0.98
CA LYS A 84 10.28 14.97 -1.16
C LYS A 84 11.09 14.89 -2.46
N HIS A 85 11.64 13.72 -2.75
CA HIS A 85 12.36 13.48 -4.01
C HIS A 85 11.42 13.57 -5.21
N THR A 86 10.30 12.85 -5.18
CA THR A 86 9.38 12.74 -6.30
C THR A 86 8.65 14.06 -6.60
N TYR A 87 8.18 14.76 -5.58
CA TYR A 87 7.27 15.90 -5.74
C TYR A 87 7.85 17.23 -5.26
N GLY A 88 9.07 17.25 -4.73
CA GLY A 88 9.70 18.48 -4.24
C GLY A 88 9.05 19.04 -2.96
N PHE A 89 8.29 18.23 -2.21
CA PHE A 89 7.66 18.70 -0.97
C PHE A 89 8.71 19.18 0.04
N THR A 90 8.37 20.23 0.76
CA THR A 90 9.25 20.89 1.73
C THR A 90 8.98 20.41 3.16
N ASN A 91 9.93 20.65 4.06
CA ASN A 91 9.73 20.42 5.50
C ASN A 91 8.54 21.22 6.07
N ALA A 92 8.29 22.41 5.53
CA ALA A 92 7.18 23.26 5.96
C ALA A 92 5.83 22.65 5.57
N GLN A 93 5.69 22.15 4.34
CA GLN A 93 4.48 21.46 3.88
C GLN A 93 4.22 20.20 4.72
N TYR A 94 5.26 19.40 4.98
CA TYR A 94 5.15 18.24 5.87
C TYR A 94 4.70 18.60 7.28
N THR A 95 5.29 19.65 7.87
CA THR A 95 4.89 20.14 9.20
C THR A 95 3.44 20.61 9.20
N ALA A 96 3.01 21.33 8.17
CA ALA A 96 1.63 21.80 8.05
C ALA A 96 0.61 20.66 7.91
N LYS A 97 0.95 19.58 7.18
CA LYS A 97 0.03 18.45 6.97
C LYS A 97 0.00 17.44 8.11
N THR A 98 1.16 17.18 8.72
CA THR A 98 1.35 16.04 9.64
C THR A 98 1.81 16.45 11.03
N GLY A 99 2.09 17.73 11.27
CA GLY A 99 2.69 18.22 12.52
C GLY A 99 4.15 17.79 12.72
N SER A 100 4.86 17.39 11.65
CA SER A 100 6.28 17.04 11.67
C SER A 100 6.92 17.24 10.30
N SER A 101 8.18 17.68 10.24
CA SER A 101 8.98 17.66 9.01
C SER A 101 9.45 16.25 8.62
N SER A 102 9.40 15.33 9.58
CA SER A 102 9.70 13.89 9.47
C SER A 102 8.67 13.12 10.31
N PRO A 103 7.45 12.89 9.79
CA PRO A 103 6.38 12.21 10.53
C PRO A 103 6.66 10.72 10.72
N ASN A 104 6.34 10.21 11.90
CA ASN A 104 6.27 8.77 12.17
C ASN A 104 4.91 8.20 11.67
N ALA A 105 4.75 6.88 11.75
CA ALA A 105 3.55 6.21 11.26
C ALA A 105 2.25 6.68 11.94
N ALA A 106 2.28 6.97 13.24
CA ALA A 106 1.12 7.51 13.95
C ALA A 106 0.69 8.89 13.42
N LYS A 107 1.64 9.77 13.10
CA LYS A 107 1.35 11.09 12.50
C LYS A 107 0.82 10.97 11.07
N TYR A 108 1.34 10.02 10.28
CA TYR A 108 0.76 9.73 8.96
C TYR A 108 -0.67 9.20 9.08
N TYR A 109 -0.94 8.29 10.01
CA TYR A 109 -2.30 7.81 10.28
C TYR A 109 -3.23 8.98 10.62
N ASP A 110 -2.82 9.87 11.53
CA ASP A 110 -3.65 11.02 11.94
C ASP A 110 -3.90 11.97 10.77
N ALA A 111 -2.89 12.23 9.93
CA ALA A 111 -3.04 13.04 8.72
C ALA A 111 -3.99 12.40 7.69
N ILE A 112 -3.91 11.09 7.48
CA ILE A 112 -4.83 10.34 6.60
C ILE A 112 -6.25 10.41 7.14
N ALA A 113 -6.44 10.11 8.42
CA ALA A 113 -7.76 10.13 9.06
C ALA A 113 -8.42 11.52 8.98
N ALA A 114 -7.62 12.59 9.09
CA ALA A 114 -8.05 13.98 8.95
C ALA A 114 -8.16 14.46 7.49
N SER A 115 -7.86 13.60 6.50
CA SER A 115 -7.77 13.97 5.08
C SER A 115 -6.84 15.17 4.81
N SER A 116 -5.75 15.27 5.59
CA SER A 116 -4.77 16.34 5.51
C SER A 116 -3.67 15.99 4.50
N GLY A 117 -3.86 16.40 3.24
CA GLY A 117 -2.95 16.05 2.13
C GLY A 117 -3.20 14.65 1.54
N PHE A 118 -4.19 13.93 2.07
CA PHE A 118 -4.58 12.60 1.62
C PHE A 118 -6.09 12.51 1.45
N THR A 119 -6.53 11.72 0.50
CA THR A 119 -7.89 11.16 0.52
C THR A 119 -7.88 9.97 1.47
N HIS A 120 -8.71 9.99 2.52
CA HIS A 120 -8.94 8.83 3.36
C HIS A 120 -9.77 7.78 2.60
N LEU A 121 -9.20 6.60 2.39
CA LEU A 121 -9.90 5.47 1.79
C LEU A 121 -10.58 4.68 2.91
N LEU A 122 -11.90 4.50 2.82
CA LEU A 122 -12.68 3.85 3.88
C LEU A 122 -12.68 2.32 3.77
N GLY A 123 -12.30 1.80 2.60
CA GLY A 123 -12.31 0.38 2.30
C GLY A 123 -11.11 -0.01 1.44
N ILE A 124 -10.65 -1.25 1.63
CA ILE A 124 -9.53 -1.82 0.87
C ILE A 124 -9.85 -2.01 -0.62
N ASP A 125 -11.12 -2.14 -0.96
CA ASP A 125 -11.62 -2.19 -2.34
C ASP A 125 -11.38 -0.88 -3.12
N GLN A 126 -11.12 0.23 -2.41
CA GLN A 126 -10.75 1.51 -3.02
C GLN A 126 -9.24 1.64 -3.25
N MET A 127 -8.43 0.75 -2.66
CA MET A 127 -6.98 0.85 -2.73
C MET A 127 -6.45 0.48 -4.11
N THR A 128 -5.43 1.21 -4.54
CA THR A 128 -4.70 0.99 -5.78
C THR A 128 -3.20 1.13 -5.53
N GLN A 129 -2.41 0.78 -6.55
CA GLN A 129 -0.98 1.08 -6.57
C GLN A 129 -0.75 2.59 -6.28
N GLY A 130 0.22 2.88 -5.42
CA GLY A 130 0.57 4.24 -4.99
C GLY A 130 -0.16 4.74 -3.73
N ASP A 131 -1.14 4.00 -3.22
CA ASP A 131 -1.72 4.35 -1.93
C ASP A 131 -0.76 4.01 -0.78
N LEU A 132 -0.98 4.64 0.37
CA LEU A 132 -0.21 4.42 1.59
C LEU A 132 -1.05 3.67 2.61
N ILE A 133 -0.40 2.76 3.33
CA ILE A 133 -0.94 2.13 4.54
C ILE A 133 -0.16 2.68 5.73
N ALA A 134 -0.88 3.32 6.65
CA ALA A 134 -0.37 3.76 7.93
C ALA A 134 -0.94 2.89 9.04
N ILE A 135 -0.08 2.14 9.72
CA ILE A 135 -0.46 1.40 10.91
C ILE A 135 -0.13 2.24 12.12
N LYS A 136 -1.10 2.48 13.01
CA LYS A 136 -0.88 3.13 14.31
C LYS A 136 -1.01 2.11 15.42
N TYR A 137 0.04 1.97 16.22
CA TYR A 137 0.04 1.04 17.35
C TYR A 137 -0.67 1.63 18.58
N PRO A 138 -1.17 0.75 19.48
CA PRO A 138 -1.67 1.19 20.77
C PRO A 138 -0.65 2.02 21.55
N ALA A 139 -1.14 2.91 22.41
CA ALA A 139 -0.29 3.68 23.31
C ALA A 139 0.57 2.76 24.21
N GLY A 140 1.78 3.21 24.56
CA GLY A 140 2.71 2.47 25.41
C GLY A 140 3.57 1.43 24.69
N GLN A 141 3.42 1.27 23.37
CA GLN A 141 4.33 0.47 22.56
C GLN A 141 5.64 1.23 22.29
N GLN A 142 6.75 0.49 22.10
CA GLN A 142 8.06 1.07 21.80
C GLN A 142 8.10 1.78 20.43
N SER A 143 7.33 1.28 19.46
CA SER A 143 7.15 1.92 18.15
C SER A 143 5.77 2.58 18.06
N SER A 144 5.68 3.66 17.29
CA SER A 144 4.42 4.34 16.99
C SER A 144 3.54 3.62 15.96
N GLY A 145 4.11 2.67 15.20
CA GLY A 145 3.41 2.07 14.08
C GLY A 145 4.31 1.62 12.93
N HIS A 146 3.74 1.54 11.73
CA HIS A 146 4.45 1.22 10.49
C HIS A 146 3.87 1.96 9.28
N MET A 147 4.71 2.22 8.27
CA MET A 147 4.31 2.84 7.01
C MET A 147 4.69 1.95 5.83
N MET A 148 3.77 1.78 4.88
CA MET A 148 3.99 1.00 3.67
C MET A 148 3.40 1.72 2.47
N LEU A 149 4.11 1.65 1.33
CA LEU A 149 3.62 2.03 0.02
C LEU A 149 3.00 0.81 -0.67
N VAL A 150 1.81 0.95 -1.22
CA VAL A 150 1.11 -0.11 -1.95
C VAL A 150 1.68 -0.23 -3.36
N ASN A 151 2.21 -1.40 -3.70
CA ASN A 151 2.66 -1.71 -5.05
C ASN A 151 1.59 -2.49 -5.84
N ALA A 152 0.85 -3.38 -5.19
CA ALA A 152 -0.27 -4.10 -5.79
C ALA A 152 -1.27 -4.55 -4.72
N VAL A 153 -2.53 -4.73 -5.12
CA VAL A 153 -3.60 -5.25 -4.26
C VAL A 153 -4.22 -6.45 -4.96
N SER A 154 -4.35 -7.58 -4.27
CA SER A 154 -5.04 -8.75 -4.81
C SER A 154 -6.54 -8.52 -4.93
N THR A 155 -7.24 -9.41 -5.62
CA THR A 155 -8.69 -9.51 -5.44
C THR A 155 -9.03 -10.10 -4.06
N PHE A 156 -10.26 -9.88 -3.60
CA PHE A 156 -10.77 -10.49 -2.38
C PHE A 156 -10.60 -12.01 -2.41
N GLN A 157 -10.12 -12.58 -1.32
CA GLN A 157 -10.02 -14.02 -1.11
C GLN A 157 -10.89 -14.43 0.08
N SER A 158 -11.63 -15.53 -0.08
CA SER A 158 -12.40 -16.11 1.02
C SER A 158 -11.47 -16.53 2.15
N ARG A 159 -11.91 -16.36 3.42
CA ARG A 159 -11.17 -16.84 4.60
C ARG A 159 -10.78 -18.31 4.51
N LEU A 160 -11.57 -19.11 3.79
CA LEU A 160 -11.40 -20.56 3.65
C LEU A 160 -10.15 -20.92 2.83
N LEU A 161 -9.63 -19.99 2.03
CA LEU A 161 -8.41 -20.15 1.26
C LEU A 161 -7.15 -19.78 2.04
N SER A 162 -7.31 -19.19 3.23
CA SER A 162 -6.18 -18.78 4.06
C SER A 162 -5.54 -19.99 4.74
N ASN A 163 -4.22 -20.10 4.63
CA ASN A 163 -3.40 -21.08 5.36
C ASN A 163 -2.99 -20.61 6.77
N GLN A 164 -3.52 -19.49 7.25
CA GLN A 164 -3.09 -18.84 8.49
C GLN A 164 -3.63 -19.56 9.72
N SER A 165 -2.72 -19.91 10.63
CA SER A 165 -3.01 -20.78 11.77
C SER A 165 -4.06 -20.21 12.74
N PHE A 166 -4.09 -18.89 12.92
CA PHE A 166 -5.05 -18.25 13.83
C PHE A 166 -6.52 -18.37 13.38
N LEU A 167 -6.77 -18.62 12.08
CA LEU A 167 -8.11 -18.83 11.55
C LEU A 167 -8.61 -20.27 11.75
N ALA A 168 -7.71 -21.23 11.97
CA ALA A 168 -8.04 -22.65 12.08
C ALA A 168 -8.94 -22.96 13.30
N ASN A 169 -8.82 -22.18 14.38
CA ASN A 169 -9.56 -22.40 15.62
C ASN A 169 -10.89 -21.62 15.70
N ASN A 170 -11.35 -21.03 14.60
CA ASN A 170 -12.54 -20.18 14.54
C ASN A 170 -12.58 -19.04 15.60
N GLY A 171 -11.42 -18.64 16.13
CA GLY A 171 -11.32 -17.59 17.16
C GLY A 171 -11.66 -16.18 16.65
N GLU A 172 -11.76 -16.02 15.33
CA GLU A 172 -12.11 -14.77 14.66
C GLU A 172 -13.28 -15.01 13.68
N PRO A 173 -14.51 -15.22 14.19
CA PRO A 173 -15.66 -15.56 13.36
C PRO A 173 -16.10 -14.42 12.44
N LEU A 174 -15.77 -13.17 12.78
CA LEU A 174 -16.14 -11.99 12.00
C LEU A 174 -15.35 -11.83 10.70
N ILE A 175 -14.18 -12.48 10.57
CA ILE A 175 -13.39 -12.41 9.34
C ILE A 175 -14.14 -13.15 8.25
N ALA A 176 -14.51 -12.48 7.16
CA ALA A 176 -15.11 -13.09 5.97
C ALA A 176 -14.04 -13.46 4.93
N GLY A 177 -12.97 -12.68 4.86
CA GLY A 177 -11.89 -12.90 3.90
C GLY A 177 -10.71 -11.96 4.09
N TYR A 178 -9.87 -11.88 3.07
CA TYR A 178 -8.64 -11.12 3.10
C TYR A 178 -8.23 -10.62 1.72
N PHE A 179 -7.27 -9.70 1.74
CA PHE A 179 -6.54 -9.20 0.59
C PHE A 179 -5.05 -9.31 0.86
N ASP A 180 -4.29 -9.78 -0.12
CA ASP A 180 -2.84 -9.70 -0.12
C ASP A 180 -2.42 -8.42 -0.82
N ILE A 181 -1.59 -7.65 -0.13
CA ILE A 181 -1.08 -6.37 -0.60
C ILE A 181 0.42 -6.51 -0.78
N THR A 182 0.90 -6.33 -1.99
CA THR A 182 2.34 -6.21 -2.22
C THR A 182 2.78 -4.81 -1.83
N VAL A 183 3.77 -4.70 -0.96
CA VAL A 183 4.20 -3.43 -0.39
C VAL A 183 5.67 -3.11 -0.68
N ILE A 184 5.98 -1.81 -0.60
CA ILE A 184 7.34 -1.27 -0.52
C ILE A 184 7.44 -0.49 0.79
N ASP A 185 8.43 -0.79 1.61
CA ASP A 185 8.62 -0.15 2.91
C ASP A 185 10.08 -0.25 3.37
N SER A 186 10.40 0.40 4.49
CA SER A 186 11.69 0.26 5.18
C SER A 186 11.49 -0.32 6.57
N SER A 187 12.12 -1.45 6.85
CA SER A 187 11.93 -2.22 8.10
C SER A 187 13.16 -3.06 8.43
N ALA A 188 13.26 -3.48 9.70
CA ALA A 188 14.33 -4.37 10.17
C ALA A 188 14.24 -5.79 9.58
N SER A 189 13.04 -6.20 9.13
CA SER A 189 12.76 -7.56 8.64
C SER A 189 11.81 -7.52 7.44
N TYR A 190 11.62 -8.67 6.80
CA TYR A 190 10.90 -8.83 5.54
C TYR A 190 9.46 -9.35 5.69
N HIS A 191 8.63 -9.13 4.67
CA HIS A 191 7.23 -9.58 4.61
C HIS A 191 7.06 -10.90 3.84
N GLY A 192 7.73 -11.94 4.33
CA GLY A 192 7.75 -13.28 3.73
C GLY A 192 8.77 -13.46 2.60
N LYS A 193 8.78 -14.66 2.01
CA LYS A 193 9.84 -15.12 1.07
C LYS A 193 9.94 -14.38 -0.25
N SER A 194 8.88 -13.69 -0.68
CA SER A 194 8.88 -12.91 -1.92
C SER A 194 9.51 -11.53 -1.76
N ASP A 195 9.70 -11.07 -0.53
CA ASP A 195 10.31 -9.79 -0.22
C ASP A 195 11.78 -9.77 -0.66
N THR A 196 12.23 -8.68 -1.29
CA THR A 196 13.62 -8.54 -1.75
C THR A 196 14.65 -8.60 -0.61
N ARG A 197 14.22 -8.35 0.63
CA ARG A 197 15.07 -8.43 1.84
C ARG A 197 15.12 -9.83 2.45
N TYR A 198 14.47 -10.84 1.86
CA TYR A 198 14.41 -12.19 2.43
C TYR A 198 15.81 -12.78 2.71
N SER A 199 16.76 -12.60 1.79
CA SER A 199 18.13 -13.09 1.93
C SER A 199 19.06 -12.13 2.68
N LYS A 200 18.72 -10.83 2.74
CA LYS A 200 19.48 -9.79 3.42
C LYS A 200 18.50 -8.84 4.13
N PRO A 201 18.10 -9.17 5.38
CA PRO A 201 17.13 -8.36 6.13
C PRO A 201 17.61 -6.94 6.38
N GLY A 202 16.66 -6.01 6.52
CA GLY A 202 16.92 -4.60 6.79
C GLY A 202 16.74 -3.69 5.57
N GLY A 203 16.45 -2.43 5.84
CA GLY A 203 16.33 -1.35 4.87
C GLY A 203 15.05 -1.41 4.05
N ILE A 204 15.10 -0.75 2.89
CA ILE A 204 14.00 -0.63 1.94
C ILE A 204 13.86 -1.91 1.14
N GLY A 205 12.67 -2.50 1.10
CA GLY A 205 12.39 -3.68 0.27
C GLY A 205 11.08 -3.56 -0.48
N SER A 206 10.90 -4.44 -1.47
CA SER A 206 9.68 -4.56 -2.25
C SER A 206 9.24 -6.02 -2.32
N ASN A 207 8.07 -6.28 -2.94
CA ASN A 207 7.51 -7.62 -3.17
C ASN A 207 7.13 -8.39 -1.91
N GLY A 208 7.26 -7.75 -0.75
CA GLY A 208 6.73 -8.21 0.52
C GLY A 208 5.20 -8.24 0.52
N ILE A 209 4.61 -9.22 1.17
CA ILE A 209 3.13 -9.35 1.25
C ILE A 209 2.65 -8.89 2.62
N PHE A 210 1.86 -7.83 2.67
CA PHE A 210 1.08 -7.45 3.83
C PHE A 210 -0.36 -7.93 3.64
N ARG A 211 -0.95 -8.62 4.61
CA ARG A 211 -2.31 -9.17 4.46
C ARG A 211 -3.29 -8.44 5.37
N ILE A 212 -4.36 -7.92 4.79
CA ILE A 212 -5.47 -7.29 5.52
C ILE A 212 -6.66 -8.25 5.54
N TYR A 213 -7.31 -8.37 6.70
CA TYR A 213 -8.52 -9.15 6.90
C TYR A 213 -9.73 -8.23 7.01
N VAL A 214 -10.85 -8.68 6.45
CA VAL A 214 -12.10 -7.92 6.44
C VAL A 214 -13.28 -8.79 6.86
N ASP A 215 -14.32 -8.13 7.36
CA ASP A 215 -15.64 -8.74 7.59
C ASP A 215 -16.50 -8.77 6.31
N SER A 216 -17.76 -9.21 6.42
CA SER A 216 -18.69 -9.28 5.29
C SER A 216 -19.14 -7.91 4.76
N ALA A 217 -18.87 -6.83 5.50
CA ALA A 217 -19.11 -5.45 5.09
C ALA A 217 -17.83 -4.75 4.60
N TYR A 218 -16.78 -5.53 4.30
CA TYR A 218 -15.46 -5.07 3.89
C TYR A 218 -14.77 -4.14 4.91
N GLN A 219 -15.21 -4.15 6.17
CA GLN A 219 -14.54 -3.41 7.23
C GLN A 219 -13.29 -4.15 7.68
N ILE A 220 -12.19 -3.42 7.89
CA ILE A 220 -10.92 -4.00 8.30
C ILE A 220 -11.02 -4.51 9.75
N THR A 221 -10.79 -5.80 9.94
CA THR A 221 -10.80 -6.43 11.27
C THR A 221 -9.41 -6.53 11.88
N GLY A 222 -8.37 -6.56 11.04
CA GLY A 222 -6.98 -6.73 11.42
C GLY A 222 -6.08 -7.07 10.25
N TYR A 223 -4.84 -7.44 10.53
CA TYR A 223 -3.82 -7.74 9.52
C TYR A 223 -2.77 -8.73 10.01
N THR A 224 -1.96 -9.25 9.09
CA THR A 224 -0.71 -9.97 9.37
C THR A 224 0.43 -9.37 8.54
N TRP A 225 1.66 -9.46 9.06
CA TRP A 225 2.86 -8.93 8.39
C TRP A 225 3.34 -9.77 7.21
N SER A 226 2.76 -10.95 7.00
CA SER A 226 3.03 -11.83 5.86
C SER A 226 1.82 -12.74 5.61
N ASN A 227 1.83 -13.43 4.48
CA ASN A 227 0.91 -14.54 4.20
C ASN A 227 1.42 -15.90 4.74
N GLU A 228 2.50 -15.89 5.52
CA GLU A 228 3.05 -17.11 6.11
C GLU A 228 2.17 -17.61 7.26
N LYS A 229 2.00 -18.92 7.36
CA LYS A 229 1.10 -19.60 8.31
C LYS A 229 1.22 -19.16 9.77
N THR A 230 2.40 -18.73 10.19
CA THR A 230 2.74 -18.35 11.58
C THR A 230 2.76 -16.84 11.81
N SER A 231 2.39 -16.04 10.81
CA SER A 231 2.35 -14.59 10.95
C SER A 231 1.27 -14.19 11.97
N ALA A 232 1.67 -13.48 13.02
CA ALA A 232 0.77 -13.14 14.11
C ALA A 232 -0.30 -12.14 13.67
N TYR A 233 -1.57 -12.47 13.92
CA TYR A 233 -2.70 -11.59 13.66
C TYR A 233 -2.70 -10.39 14.60
N LYS A 234 -2.83 -9.19 14.04
CA LYS A 234 -2.97 -7.92 14.76
C LYS A 234 -4.39 -7.40 14.57
N LYS A 235 -5.16 -7.38 15.66
CA LYS A 235 -6.59 -7.04 15.64
C LYS A 235 -6.80 -5.54 15.79
N VAL A 236 -7.62 -4.94 14.94
CA VAL A 236 -7.97 -3.51 15.02
C VAL A 236 -8.63 -3.17 16.35
N ALA A 237 -9.54 -4.03 16.83
CA ALA A 237 -10.21 -3.85 18.13
C ALA A 237 -9.25 -3.83 19.34
N ALA A 238 -8.01 -4.31 19.18
CA ALA A 238 -6.97 -4.22 20.20
C ALA A 238 -6.14 -2.92 20.10
N GLY A 239 -6.56 -1.96 19.27
CA GLY A 239 -5.93 -0.65 19.09
C GLY A 239 -4.86 -0.58 17.99
N TYR A 240 -4.72 -1.63 17.17
CA TYR A 240 -3.84 -1.62 16.00
C TYR A 240 -4.60 -1.03 14.79
N LEU A 241 -4.61 0.30 14.70
CA LEU A 241 -5.42 1.00 13.71
C LEU A 241 -4.75 0.97 12.33
N VAL A 242 -5.57 0.86 11.28
CA VAL A 242 -5.14 0.86 9.88
C VAL A 242 -5.73 2.09 9.19
N GLY A 243 -4.88 2.97 8.70
CA GLY A 243 -5.25 4.13 7.89
C GLY A 243 -4.82 3.90 6.45
N LEU A 244 -5.74 4.13 5.51
CA LEU A 244 -5.52 3.96 4.07
C LEU A 244 -5.59 5.33 3.40
N GLY A 245 -4.50 5.77 2.78
CA GLY A 245 -4.37 7.14 2.28
C GLY A 245 -3.93 7.20 0.83
N ARG A 246 -4.68 7.91 -0.01
CA ARG A 246 -4.23 8.30 -1.35
C ARG A 246 -3.67 9.71 -1.34
N LEU A 247 -2.45 9.89 -1.83
CA LEU A 247 -1.80 11.20 -1.89
C LEU A 247 -2.60 12.18 -2.78
N GLN A 248 -2.83 13.40 -2.29
CA GLN A 248 -3.44 14.49 -3.05
C GLN A 248 -2.41 15.56 -3.44
N THR A 249 -1.59 15.29 -4.47
CA THR A 249 -0.44 16.15 -4.84
C THR A 249 -0.76 17.64 -5.00
N GLY A 250 -1.95 17.99 -5.49
CA GLY A 250 -2.39 19.39 -5.66
C GLY A 250 -2.73 20.14 -4.37
N THR A 251 -2.63 19.50 -3.20
CA THR A 251 -2.97 20.10 -1.90
C THR A 251 -1.76 20.25 -0.98
N TRP A 252 -0.58 19.80 -1.39
CA TRP A 252 0.66 19.82 -0.60
C TRP A 252 1.40 21.13 -0.74
#